data_AF-A0AAV9GQ71-F1
#
_entry.id   AF-A0AAV9GQ71-F1
#
_cell.length_a   1.000
_cell.length_b   1.000
_cell.length_c   1.000
_cell.angle_alpha   90.00
_cell.angle_beta   90.00
_cell.angle_gamma   90.00
#
_symmetry.space_group_name_H-M   'P 1'
#
loop_
_entity.id
_entity.type
_entity.pdbx_description
1 polymer ?
#
loop_
_entity_poly.entity_id
_entity_poly.type
_entity_poly.pdbx_seq_one_letter_code
_entity_poly.pdbx_strand_id
1 'polypeptide(L)'
;MDEKQQQRQQPPAMSPPIRGVCHNRRNRPLLPLLLIAAFMYCFYHLHSLSQFKTDRWADRLAAAHGAQPVQPATAKVPLEAHIMSKCPDARDCLRDLILPAMQKAHDKVNFTLSFIGRPTDNDGVACKHGPEECLGNIIELCAQELYPDPKSFLGFTMCMTRDYRHIPQRSLVEDCALEHALDFDELNKCATKDDGGYGVGMLRSSVRRSSEVHRANPLDLSESIY
;
A
#
# COMPACT_ATOMS: atom_id res chain seq x y z
N MET A 1 -84.61 -59.99 3.00
CA MET A 1 -84.17 -61.38 2.85
C MET A 1 -83.17 -61.46 1.70
N ASP A 2 -81.97 -62.01 1.86
CA ASP A 2 -81.21 -62.27 3.09
C ASP A 2 -79.70 -62.35 2.80
N GLU A 3 -78.86 -62.29 3.84
CA GLU A 3 -77.41 -62.10 3.74
C GLU A 3 -76.59 -63.41 3.92
N LYS A 4 -75.53 -63.59 3.12
CA LYS A 4 -74.20 -64.21 3.42
C LYS A 4 -73.38 -64.31 2.13
N GLN A 5 -72.13 -63.84 2.02
CA GLN A 5 -70.88 -64.20 2.71
C GLN A 5 -70.44 -65.67 2.52
N GLN A 6 -69.27 -65.90 1.90
CA GLN A 6 -68.15 -66.71 2.45
C GLN A 6 -66.90 -66.71 1.52
N GLN A 7 -65.68 -66.39 2.04
CA GLN A 7 -64.34 -67.02 1.82
C GLN A 7 -63.76 -67.31 0.39
N ARG A 8 -62.43 -67.46 0.12
CA ARG A 8 -61.15 -67.02 0.76
C ARG A 8 -59.96 -67.25 -0.22
N GLN A 9 -58.80 -66.62 0.07
CA GLN A 9 -57.42 -67.09 -0.21
C GLN A 9 -56.81 -67.04 -1.65
N GLN A 10 -55.47 -67.12 -1.64
CA GLN A 10 -54.41 -66.96 -2.66
C GLN A 10 -53.12 -67.59 -2.05
N PRO A 11 -51.94 -67.72 -2.72
CA PRO A 11 -51.51 -67.44 -4.12
C PRO A 11 -50.87 -68.74 -4.71
N PRO A 12 -49.79 -68.76 -5.56
CA PRO A 12 -49.21 -67.84 -6.57
C PRO A 12 -49.24 -68.55 -7.98
N ALA A 13 -48.30 -68.52 -8.95
CA ALA A 13 -47.05 -67.80 -9.31
C ALA A 13 -46.79 -67.92 -10.85
N MET A 14 -46.00 -66.99 -11.44
CA MET A 14 -44.99 -67.13 -12.54
C MET A 14 -45.00 -65.95 -13.54
N SER A 15 -43.80 -65.50 -13.93
CA SER A 15 -43.48 -64.50 -14.99
C SER A 15 -43.16 -65.20 -16.33
N PRO A 16 -43.02 -64.55 -17.51
CA PRO A 16 -42.44 -63.21 -17.79
C PRO A 16 -43.26 -62.43 -18.88
N PRO A 17 -42.72 -61.48 -19.70
CA PRO A 17 -41.52 -60.65 -19.60
C PRO A 17 -41.81 -59.13 -19.56
N ILE A 18 -40.78 -58.32 -19.35
CA ILE A 18 -40.89 -56.84 -19.32
C ILE A 18 -40.97 -56.27 -20.75
N ARG A 19 -42.01 -55.47 -21.04
CA ARG A 19 -42.03 -54.50 -22.13
C ARG A 19 -42.10 -53.08 -21.55
N GLY A 20 -41.20 -52.20 -21.98
CA GLY A 20 -41.16 -50.82 -21.51
C GLY A 20 -42.30 -49.97 -22.07
N VAL A 21 -42.92 -49.15 -21.23
CA VAL A 21 -43.88 -48.11 -21.63
C VAL A 21 -43.27 -46.73 -21.34
N CYS A 22 -42.86 -46.03 -22.39
CA CYS A 22 -42.24 -44.71 -22.29
C CYS A 22 -43.23 -43.70 -21.70
N HIS A 23 -42.98 -43.24 -20.48
CA HIS A 23 -43.72 -42.11 -19.90
C HIS A 23 -43.34 -40.82 -20.63
N ASN A 24 -44.21 -40.36 -21.53
CA ASN A 24 -44.09 -39.08 -22.23
C ASN A 24 -44.37 -37.90 -21.27
N ARG A 25 -43.50 -37.72 -20.27
CA ARG A 25 -43.53 -36.56 -19.37
C ARG A 25 -42.98 -35.36 -20.14
N ARG A 26 -43.87 -34.66 -20.85
CA ARG A 26 -43.58 -33.53 -21.74
C ARG A 26 -43.09 -32.29 -20.96
N ASN A 27 -41.87 -32.37 -20.43
CA ASN A 27 -41.20 -31.30 -19.71
C ASN A 27 -41.20 -30.02 -20.57
N ARG A 28 -41.78 -28.95 -20.03
CA ARG A 28 -41.76 -27.60 -20.60
C ARG A 28 -40.87 -26.71 -19.73
N PRO A 29 -39.53 -26.74 -19.89
CA PRO A 29 -38.59 -25.99 -19.05
C PRO A 29 -38.72 -24.46 -19.17
N LEU A 30 -39.46 -23.98 -20.18
CA LEU A 30 -39.72 -22.56 -20.40
C LEU A 30 -40.49 -21.91 -19.23
N LEU A 31 -41.38 -22.62 -18.54
CA LEU A 31 -42.20 -22.03 -17.49
C LEU A 31 -41.40 -21.59 -16.25
N PRO A 32 -40.52 -22.43 -15.63
CA PRO A 32 -39.66 -21.96 -14.55
C PRO A 32 -38.64 -20.91 -15.00
N LEU A 33 -38.12 -20.99 -16.24
CA LEU A 33 -37.19 -19.98 -16.77
C LEU A 33 -37.83 -18.59 -16.88
N LEU A 34 -39.08 -18.51 -17.36
CA LEU A 34 -39.84 -17.26 -17.43
C LEU A 34 -40.13 -16.68 -16.02
N LEU A 35 -40.43 -17.54 -15.04
CA LEU A 35 -40.65 -17.11 -13.65
C LEU A 35 -39.36 -16.58 -13.00
N ILE A 36 -38.21 -17.24 -13.22
CA ILE A 36 -36.91 -16.77 -12.73
C ILE A 36 -36.53 -15.44 -13.39
N ALA A 37 -36.71 -15.31 -14.70
CA ALA A 37 -36.43 -14.06 -15.42
C ALA A 37 -37.32 -12.91 -14.93
N ALA A 38 -38.62 -13.16 -14.73
CA ALA A 38 -39.56 -12.17 -14.17
C ALA A 38 -39.17 -11.78 -12.73
N PHE A 39 -38.78 -12.74 -11.88
CA PHE A 39 -38.36 -12.46 -10.52
C PHE A 39 -37.08 -11.62 -10.49
N MET A 40 -36.06 -11.97 -11.29
CA MET A 40 -34.82 -11.19 -11.43
C MET A 40 -35.08 -9.77 -11.94
N TYR A 41 -35.97 -9.62 -12.92
CA TYR A 41 -36.37 -8.31 -13.46
C TYR A 41 -37.10 -7.44 -12.42
N CYS A 42 -38.08 -8.02 -11.71
CA CYS A 42 -38.77 -7.33 -10.61
C CYS A 42 -37.80 -6.97 -9.47
N PHE A 43 -36.88 -7.86 -9.11
CA PHE A 43 -35.88 -7.59 -8.07
C PHE A 43 -34.92 -6.48 -8.48
N TYR A 44 -34.42 -6.50 -9.72
CA TYR A 44 -33.58 -5.43 -10.27
C TYR A 44 -34.28 -4.07 -10.26
N HIS A 45 -35.53 -3.99 -10.74
CA HIS A 45 -36.29 -2.74 -10.72
C HIS A 45 -36.65 -2.27 -9.31
N LEU A 46 -36.98 -3.18 -8.39
CA LEU A 46 -37.26 -2.81 -7.00
C LEU A 46 -36.01 -2.33 -6.26
N HIS A 47 -34.86 -2.96 -6.50
CA HIS A 47 -33.58 -2.59 -5.89
C HIS A 47 -33.00 -1.30 -6.49
N SER A 48 -33.18 -1.07 -7.80
CA SER A 48 -32.88 0.20 -8.45
C SER A 48 -33.74 1.34 -7.89
N LEU A 49 -35.04 1.09 -7.65
CA LEU A 49 -35.96 2.06 -7.05
C LEU A 49 -35.71 2.31 -5.55
N SER A 50 -35.08 1.39 -4.81
CA SER A 50 -34.62 1.65 -3.44
C SER A 50 -33.32 2.46 -3.43
N GLN A 51 -32.33 2.11 -4.25
CA GLN A 51 -31.07 2.87 -4.38
C GLN A 51 -31.32 4.32 -4.82
N PHE A 52 -32.11 4.52 -5.88
CA PHE A 52 -32.45 5.87 -6.36
C PHE A 52 -33.25 6.72 -5.33
N LYS A 53 -33.79 6.09 -4.28
CA LYS A 53 -34.37 6.79 -3.11
C LYS A 53 -33.38 7.00 -1.98
N THR A 54 -32.44 6.09 -1.72
CA THR A 54 -31.41 6.28 -0.68
C THR A 54 -30.49 7.42 -1.03
N ASP A 55 -29.98 7.41 -2.26
CA ASP A 55 -28.89 8.29 -2.66
C ASP A 55 -29.42 9.74 -2.71
N ARG A 56 -30.63 9.91 -3.26
CA ARG A 56 -31.37 11.19 -3.24
C ARG A 56 -31.79 11.70 -1.87
N TRP A 57 -31.82 10.91 -0.79
CA TRP A 57 -31.98 11.46 0.56
C TRP A 57 -30.63 11.77 1.21
N ALA A 58 -29.59 10.96 0.96
CA ALA A 58 -28.24 11.23 1.43
C ALA A 58 -27.69 12.55 0.85
N ASP A 59 -27.76 12.73 -0.48
CA ASP A 59 -27.35 13.95 -1.18
C ASP A 59 -28.08 15.19 -0.66
N ARG A 60 -29.38 15.05 -0.36
CA ARG A 60 -30.22 16.15 0.14
C ARG A 60 -29.90 16.51 1.58
N LEU A 61 -29.56 15.54 2.44
CA LEU A 61 -29.10 15.83 3.80
C LEU A 61 -27.70 16.47 3.79
N ALA A 62 -26.79 15.99 2.94
CA ALA A 62 -25.47 16.59 2.77
C ALA A 62 -25.55 18.05 2.28
N ALA A 63 -26.35 18.29 1.22
CA ALA A 63 -26.58 19.63 0.68
C ALA A 63 -27.30 20.57 1.67
N ALA A 64 -28.17 20.04 2.54
CA ALA A 64 -28.89 20.85 3.53
C ALA A 64 -28.03 21.27 4.74
N HIS A 65 -26.98 20.51 5.08
CA HIS A 65 -26.15 20.77 6.26
C HIS A 65 -24.78 21.37 5.94
N GLY A 66 -24.36 21.41 4.67
CA GLY A 66 -23.01 21.85 4.27
C GLY A 66 -21.88 20.96 4.83
N ALA A 67 -22.23 19.83 5.44
CA ALA A 67 -21.34 18.98 6.19
C ALA A 67 -20.53 18.11 5.23
N GLN A 68 -19.39 18.64 4.78
CA GLN A 68 -18.24 17.79 4.50
C GLN A 68 -18.04 16.86 5.71
N PRO A 69 -17.86 15.54 5.52
CA PRO A 69 -17.51 14.65 6.61
C PRO A 69 -16.08 14.99 7.03
N VAL A 70 -15.95 15.93 7.98
CA VAL A 70 -14.69 16.25 8.64
C VAL A 70 -14.28 15.03 9.45
N GLN A 71 -13.57 14.11 8.81
CA GLN A 71 -12.69 13.22 9.54
C GLN A 71 -11.77 14.12 10.37
N PRO A 72 -11.68 13.94 11.70
CA PRO A 72 -10.68 14.64 12.48
C PRO A 72 -9.32 14.10 12.03
N ALA A 73 -8.68 14.81 11.10
CA ALA A 73 -7.32 14.55 10.69
C ALA A 73 -6.43 14.79 11.91
N THR A 74 -6.18 13.73 12.69
CA THR A 74 -5.35 13.77 13.88
C THR A 74 -3.96 14.18 13.45
N ALA A 75 -3.63 15.46 13.71
CA ALA A 75 -2.45 16.10 13.17
C ALA A 75 -1.20 15.28 13.53
N LYS A 76 -0.58 14.71 12.50
CA LYS A 76 0.59 13.85 12.64
C LYS A 76 1.74 14.64 13.26
N VAL A 77 2.42 14.06 14.23
CA VAL A 77 3.60 14.68 14.86
C VAL A 77 4.74 14.70 13.83
N PRO A 78 5.36 15.86 13.53
CA PRO A 78 6.53 15.89 12.66
C PRO A 78 7.71 15.20 13.35
N LEU A 79 8.35 14.27 12.65
CA LEU A 79 9.54 13.57 13.11
C LEU A 79 10.57 13.57 11.99
N GLU A 80 11.71 14.22 12.19
CA GLU A 80 12.76 14.31 11.18
C GLU A 80 14.05 13.69 11.71
N ALA A 81 14.68 12.84 10.90
CA ALA A 81 15.97 12.23 11.20
C ALA A 81 17.03 12.75 10.22
N HIS A 82 18.18 13.16 10.73
CA HIS A 82 19.28 13.71 9.94
C HIS A 82 20.45 12.71 9.93
N ILE A 83 20.82 12.18 8.76
CA ILE A 83 21.82 11.10 8.63
C ILE A 83 22.87 11.36 7.53
N MET A 84 23.79 10.41 7.35
CA MET A 84 24.73 10.28 6.24
C MET A 84 24.74 8.81 5.83
N SER A 85 24.47 8.48 4.56
CA SER A 85 24.33 7.09 4.07
C SER A 85 25.55 6.21 4.37
N LYS A 86 26.77 6.76 4.25
CA LYS A 86 28.04 6.06 4.54
C LYS A 86 28.49 6.11 6.00
N CYS A 87 27.66 6.55 6.94
CA CYS A 87 28.02 6.65 8.36
C CYS A 87 27.66 5.38 9.16
N PRO A 88 28.60 4.79 9.94
CA PRO A 88 28.29 3.63 10.79
C PRO A 88 27.27 3.96 11.89
N ASP A 89 27.22 5.19 12.38
CA ASP A 89 26.30 5.60 13.44
C ASP A 89 24.87 5.75 12.90
N ALA A 90 24.72 6.07 11.61
CA ALA A 90 23.42 6.09 10.94
C ALA A 90 22.79 4.69 10.87
N ARG A 91 23.60 3.64 10.60
CA ARG A 91 23.16 2.24 10.65
C ARG A 91 22.56 1.87 11.99
N ASP A 92 23.24 2.26 13.08
CA ASP A 92 22.84 1.89 14.43
C ASP A 92 21.64 2.72 14.91
N CYS A 93 21.59 4.01 14.57
CA CYS A 93 20.42 4.88 14.76
C CYS A 93 19.17 4.34 14.04
N LEU A 94 19.30 3.94 12.77
CA LEU A 94 18.19 3.36 11.99
C LEU A 94 17.71 2.04 12.60
N ARG A 95 18.65 1.13 12.95
CA ARG A 95 18.34 -0.18 13.52
C ARG A 95 17.67 -0.09 14.89
N ASP A 96 18.24 0.69 15.81
CA ASP A 96 17.90 0.62 17.23
C ASP A 96 16.86 1.68 17.66
N LEU A 97 16.76 2.80 16.92
CA LEU A 97 15.89 3.93 17.27
C LEU A 97 14.78 4.16 16.25
N ILE A 98 15.12 4.43 14.98
CA ILE A 98 14.14 4.90 13.98
C ILE A 98 13.18 3.79 13.56
N LEU A 99 13.67 2.62 13.12
CA LEU A 99 12.80 1.53 12.67
C LEU A 99 11.90 1.00 13.81
N PRO A 100 12.38 0.74 15.04
CA PRO A 100 11.54 0.28 16.14
C PRO A 100 10.48 1.31 16.60
N ALA A 101 10.71 2.61 16.37
CA ALA A 101 9.72 3.65 16.58
C ALA A 101 8.69 3.68 15.44
N MET A 102 9.14 3.69 14.19
CA MET A 102 8.26 3.76 13.01
C MET A 102 7.33 2.55 12.88
N GLN A 103 7.81 1.34 13.21
CA GLN A 103 6.98 0.13 13.31
C GLN A 103 5.76 0.32 14.24
N LYS A 104 5.89 1.13 15.30
CA LYS A 104 4.85 1.37 16.32
C LYS A 104 4.03 2.65 16.11
N ALA A 105 4.53 3.59 15.29
CA ALA A 105 4.02 4.96 15.25
C ALA A 105 3.93 5.62 13.85
N HIS A 106 4.24 4.94 12.75
CA HIS A 106 4.14 5.50 11.37
C HIS A 106 2.74 6.05 11.02
N ASP A 107 1.69 5.57 11.69
CA ASP A 107 0.32 6.07 11.59
C ASP A 107 0.15 7.46 12.25
N LYS A 108 0.94 7.76 13.28
CA LYS A 108 0.86 8.98 14.12
C LYS A 108 1.89 10.06 13.78
N VAL A 109 2.97 9.71 13.07
CA VAL A 109 4.03 10.66 12.69
C VAL A 109 4.00 11.02 11.20
N ASN A 110 4.44 12.24 10.90
CA ASN A 110 4.84 12.66 9.56
C ASN A 110 6.37 12.59 9.54
N PHE A 111 6.90 11.52 8.98
CA PHE A 111 8.33 11.21 9.05
C PHE A 111 9.08 11.73 7.82
N THR A 112 10.21 12.38 8.05
CA THR A 112 11.14 12.86 7.03
C THR A 112 12.55 12.34 7.32
N LEU A 113 13.20 11.77 6.31
CA LEU A 113 14.65 11.56 6.30
C LEU A 113 15.32 12.75 5.60
N SER A 114 16.32 13.33 6.27
CA SER A 114 17.15 14.42 5.80
C SER A 114 18.63 14.06 5.92
N PHE A 115 19.48 14.75 5.17
CA PHE A 115 20.89 14.41 5.02
C PHE A 115 21.82 15.54 5.50
N ILE A 116 22.95 15.12 6.05
CA ILE A 116 24.00 15.98 6.61
C ILE A 116 25.13 16.11 5.57
N GLY A 117 25.80 17.26 5.56
CA GLY A 117 26.87 17.60 4.62
C GLY A 117 27.12 19.10 4.65
N ARG A 118 27.97 19.61 3.75
CA ARG A 118 28.24 21.05 3.60
C ARG A 118 27.89 21.52 2.19
N PRO A 119 27.08 22.58 2.01
CA PRO A 119 26.94 23.22 0.70
C PRO A 119 28.28 23.77 0.23
N THR A 120 28.54 23.71 -1.08
CA THR A 120 29.73 24.31 -1.71
C THR A 120 29.36 25.53 -2.54
N ASP A 121 30.34 26.37 -2.82
CA ASP A 121 30.13 27.68 -3.46
C ASP A 121 29.71 27.56 -4.94
N ASN A 122 30.05 26.44 -5.58
CA ASN A 122 29.66 26.08 -6.95
C ASN A 122 28.32 25.30 -6.98
N ASP A 123 27.41 25.57 -6.05
CA ASP A 123 26.10 24.90 -5.92
C ASP A 123 26.15 23.35 -5.78
N GLY A 124 27.30 22.79 -5.44
CA GLY A 124 27.45 21.38 -5.07
C GLY A 124 27.22 21.13 -3.58
N VAL A 125 27.41 19.87 -3.16
CA VAL A 125 27.46 19.43 -1.75
C VAL A 125 28.73 18.63 -1.53
N ALA A 126 29.40 18.86 -0.40
CA ALA A 126 30.48 18.02 0.11
C ALA A 126 29.94 17.16 1.26
N CYS A 127 30.23 15.86 1.21
CA CYS A 127 29.77 14.86 2.18
C CYS A 127 30.98 14.26 2.92
N LYS A 128 30.80 13.86 4.18
CA LYS A 128 31.92 13.57 5.10
C LYS A 128 32.76 12.37 4.65
N HIS A 129 32.12 11.37 4.07
CA HIS A 129 32.75 10.16 3.54
C HIS A 129 32.94 10.21 2.01
N GLY A 130 33.01 11.42 1.43
CA GLY A 130 33.33 11.65 0.02
C GLY A 130 32.12 11.62 -0.94
N PRO A 131 32.36 11.67 -2.26
CA PRO A 131 31.29 11.79 -3.27
C PRO A 131 30.38 10.55 -3.33
N GLU A 132 30.90 9.38 -2.95
CA GLU A 132 30.12 8.13 -2.81
C GLU A 132 28.96 8.29 -1.81
N GLU A 133 29.18 9.02 -0.72
CA GLU A 133 28.13 9.34 0.26
C GLU A 133 27.12 10.32 -0.33
N CYS A 134 27.56 11.35 -1.07
CA CYS A 134 26.64 12.28 -1.71
C CYS A 134 25.70 11.56 -2.69
N LEU A 135 26.22 10.61 -3.49
CA LEU A 135 25.38 9.82 -4.39
C LEU A 135 24.48 8.83 -3.62
N GLY A 136 24.95 8.22 -2.53
CA GLY A 136 24.09 7.43 -1.63
C GLY A 136 22.93 8.25 -1.05
N ASN A 137 23.22 9.43 -0.52
CA ASN A 137 22.24 10.37 0.02
C ASN A 137 21.22 10.80 -1.06
N ILE A 138 21.65 10.97 -2.33
CA ILE A 138 20.75 11.27 -3.46
C ILE A 138 19.82 10.08 -3.78
N ILE A 139 20.34 8.85 -3.80
CA ILE A 139 19.56 7.64 -4.08
C ILE A 139 18.52 7.39 -2.98
N GLU A 140 18.87 7.62 -1.71
CA GLU A 140 17.95 7.51 -0.57
C GLU A 140 16.89 8.65 -0.56
N LEU A 141 17.24 9.87 -1.01
CA LEU A 141 16.26 10.94 -1.25
C LEU A 141 15.28 10.59 -2.39
N CYS A 142 15.78 10.03 -3.50
CA CYS A 142 14.94 9.54 -4.60
C CYS A 142 13.99 8.41 -4.14
N ALA A 143 14.46 7.52 -3.25
CA ALA A 143 13.60 6.48 -2.66
C ALA A 143 12.46 7.10 -1.82
N GLN A 144 12.75 8.12 -1.03
CA GLN A 144 11.73 8.84 -0.24
C GLN A 144 10.73 9.61 -1.11
N GLU A 145 11.17 10.22 -2.22
CA GLU A 145 10.26 10.93 -3.14
C GLU A 145 9.34 9.98 -3.91
N LEU A 146 9.92 8.93 -4.52
CA LEU A 146 9.18 8.00 -5.38
C LEU A 146 8.30 7.01 -4.61
N TYR A 147 8.70 6.64 -3.38
CA TYR A 147 8.05 5.60 -2.58
C TYR A 147 7.68 6.08 -1.17
N PRO A 148 6.79 7.08 -1.01
CA PRO A 148 6.56 7.80 0.24
C PRO A 148 5.84 7.02 1.37
N ASP A 149 5.64 5.70 1.26
CA ASP A 149 5.34 4.88 2.46
C ASP A 149 6.66 4.67 3.23
N PRO A 150 6.77 5.11 4.50
CA PRO A 150 7.98 4.92 5.29
C PRO A 150 8.43 3.46 5.40
N LYS A 151 7.56 2.46 5.20
CA LYS A 151 7.94 1.05 5.19
C LYS A 151 8.86 0.69 4.01
N SER A 152 8.61 1.28 2.84
CA SER A 152 9.39 1.02 1.63
C SER A 152 10.72 1.75 1.69
N PHE A 153 10.70 3.09 1.82
CA PHE A 153 11.94 3.87 1.73
C PHE A 153 12.86 3.68 2.95
N LEU A 154 12.35 3.56 4.19
CA LEU A 154 13.23 3.26 5.34
C LEU A 154 13.75 1.82 5.33
N GLY A 155 13.02 0.88 4.74
CA GLY A 155 13.52 -0.47 4.47
C GLY A 155 14.73 -0.40 3.55
N PHE A 156 14.56 0.21 2.38
CA PHE A 156 15.61 0.46 1.40
C PHE A 156 16.82 1.19 1.98
N THR A 157 16.62 2.31 2.68
CA THR A 157 17.66 3.06 3.40
C THR A 157 18.42 2.18 4.39
N MET A 158 17.73 1.39 5.21
CA MET A 158 18.37 0.47 6.15
C MET A 158 19.13 -0.66 5.43
N CYS A 159 18.62 -1.18 4.30
CA CYS A 159 19.32 -2.17 3.50
C CYS A 159 20.64 -1.62 2.93
N MET A 160 20.64 -0.40 2.38
CA MET A 160 21.86 0.27 1.93
C MET A 160 22.81 0.55 3.12
N THR A 161 22.29 1.16 4.19
CA THR A 161 23.10 1.58 5.36
C THR A 161 23.62 0.38 6.18
N ARG A 162 22.99 -0.80 6.07
CA ARG A 162 23.50 -2.09 6.59
C ARG A 162 24.89 -2.41 6.03
N ASP A 163 25.12 -2.08 4.76
CA ASP A 163 26.41 -2.21 4.09
C ASP A 163 26.94 -0.87 3.55
N TYR A 164 26.89 0.14 4.41
CA TYR A 164 27.30 1.53 4.18
C TYR A 164 28.68 1.72 3.52
N ARG A 165 29.58 0.70 3.57
CA ARG A 165 30.88 0.75 2.91
C ARG A 165 30.78 0.67 1.39
N HIS A 166 29.87 -0.17 0.89
CA HIS A 166 29.71 -0.44 -0.54
C HIS A 166 28.70 0.50 -1.23
N ILE A 167 28.01 1.39 -0.51
CA ILE A 167 27.24 2.49 -1.12
C ILE A 167 28.18 3.34 -2.00
N PRO A 168 27.83 3.71 -3.25
CA PRO A 168 26.57 3.48 -3.97
C PRO A 168 26.75 2.43 -5.11
N GLN A 169 27.44 1.33 -4.85
CA GLN A 169 27.67 0.28 -5.85
C GLN A 169 26.35 -0.26 -6.39
N ARG A 170 26.25 -0.38 -7.72
CA ARG A 170 25.01 -0.70 -8.43
C ARG A 170 24.33 -1.97 -7.89
N SER A 171 25.09 -3.03 -7.62
CA SER A 171 24.55 -4.28 -7.07
C SER A 171 23.87 -4.10 -5.72
N LEU A 172 24.45 -3.33 -4.79
CA LEU A 172 23.81 -3.03 -3.50
C LEU A 172 22.50 -2.26 -3.69
N VAL A 173 22.46 -1.33 -4.64
CA VAL A 173 21.25 -0.54 -4.95
C VAL A 173 20.18 -1.40 -5.63
N GLU A 174 20.56 -2.30 -6.55
CA GLU A 174 19.67 -3.26 -7.20
C GLU A 174 19.11 -4.29 -6.20
N ASP A 175 19.97 -4.90 -5.38
CA ASP A 175 19.58 -5.87 -4.35
C ASP A 175 18.64 -5.25 -3.31
N CYS A 176 18.96 -4.03 -2.82
CA CYS A 176 18.10 -3.34 -1.85
C CYS A 176 16.80 -2.82 -2.46
N ALA A 177 16.79 -2.39 -3.73
CA ALA A 177 15.55 -2.04 -4.42
C ALA A 177 14.64 -3.27 -4.53
N LEU A 178 15.21 -4.44 -4.88
CA LEU A 178 14.48 -5.70 -4.95
C LEU A 178 14.00 -6.21 -3.58
N GLU A 179 14.81 -6.11 -2.51
CA GLU A 179 14.43 -6.50 -1.13
C GLU A 179 13.20 -5.72 -0.63
N HIS A 180 13.00 -4.48 -1.11
CA HIS A 180 11.94 -3.57 -0.66
C HIS A 180 10.87 -3.21 -1.72
N ALA A 181 10.91 -3.85 -2.89
CA ALA A 181 10.00 -3.61 -4.03
C ALA A 181 9.98 -2.16 -4.57
N LEU A 182 11.16 -1.53 -4.64
CA LEU A 182 11.40 -0.31 -5.39
C LEU A 182 11.89 -0.67 -6.82
N ASP A 183 11.66 0.22 -7.79
CA ASP A 183 12.15 0.05 -9.15
C ASP A 183 13.53 0.72 -9.30
N PHE A 184 14.56 -0.07 -9.64
CA PHE A 184 15.92 0.43 -9.80
C PHE A 184 16.02 1.47 -10.93
N ASP A 185 15.31 1.28 -12.04
CA ASP A 185 15.42 2.19 -13.18
C ASP A 185 14.72 3.52 -12.87
N GLU A 186 13.63 3.55 -12.09
CA GLU A 186 13.05 4.81 -11.58
C GLU A 186 13.96 5.51 -10.57
N LEU A 187 14.58 4.78 -9.63
CA LEU A 187 15.60 5.35 -8.73
C LEU A 187 16.77 5.96 -9.51
N ASN A 188 17.29 5.24 -10.51
CA ASN A 188 18.35 5.71 -11.37
C ASN A 188 17.93 6.94 -12.18
N LYS A 189 16.74 6.91 -12.82
CA LYS A 189 16.18 8.06 -13.56
C LYS A 189 16.09 9.29 -12.67
N CYS A 190 15.61 9.16 -11.44
CA CYS A 190 15.56 10.27 -10.47
C CYS A 190 16.96 10.80 -10.13
N ALA A 191 17.91 9.91 -9.83
CA ALA A 191 19.28 10.29 -9.45
C ALA A 191 20.05 10.97 -10.60
N THR A 192 19.83 10.56 -11.86
CA THR A 192 20.50 11.13 -13.06
C THR A 192 19.69 12.22 -13.76
N LYS A 193 18.49 12.57 -13.28
CA LYS A 193 17.63 13.57 -13.90
C LYS A 193 18.30 14.95 -13.93
N ASP A 194 18.10 15.66 -15.05
CA ASP A 194 18.70 16.97 -15.33
C ASP A 194 20.24 16.95 -15.22
N ASP A 195 20.86 15.92 -15.79
CA ASP A 195 22.30 15.59 -15.71
C ASP A 195 22.81 15.44 -14.26
N GLY A 196 21.99 14.81 -13.42
CA GLY A 196 22.17 14.70 -11.96
C GLY A 196 21.86 15.99 -11.19
N GLY A 197 21.60 17.11 -11.88
CA GLY A 197 21.28 18.40 -11.27
C GLY A 197 20.03 18.36 -10.39
N TYR A 198 19.06 17.48 -10.70
CA TYR A 198 17.88 17.27 -9.87
C TYR A 198 18.22 16.65 -8.51
N GLY A 199 18.96 15.54 -8.51
CA GLY A 199 19.42 14.87 -7.28
C GLY A 199 20.32 15.76 -6.44
N VAL A 200 21.28 16.47 -7.05
CA VAL A 200 22.14 17.45 -6.36
C VAL A 200 21.30 18.60 -5.76
N GLY A 201 20.25 19.05 -6.45
CA GLY A 201 19.31 20.06 -5.94
C GLY A 201 18.52 19.59 -4.71
N MET A 202 18.07 18.33 -4.70
CA MET A 202 17.43 17.72 -3.53
C MET A 202 18.40 17.61 -2.36
N LEU A 203 19.61 17.08 -2.59
CA LEU A 203 20.63 16.94 -1.56
C LEU A 203 21.03 18.30 -0.97
N ARG A 204 21.22 19.33 -1.81
CA ARG A 204 21.53 20.70 -1.35
C ARG A 204 20.43 21.27 -0.47
N SER A 205 19.16 21.00 -0.82
CA SER A 205 17.99 21.42 -0.02
C SER A 205 17.95 20.69 1.33
N SER A 206 18.16 19.37 1.33
CA SER A 206 18.17 18.55 2.55
C SER A 206 19.33 18.92 3.49
N VAL A 207 20.52 19.20 2.95
CA VAL A 207 21.68 19.66 3.72
C VAL A 207 21.48 21.07 4.31
N ARG A 208 20.83 21.98 3.58
CA ARG A 208 20.42 23.30 4.13
C ARG A 208 19.43 23.13 5.28
N ARG A 209 18.40 22.29 5.10
CA ARG A 209 17.42 21.91 6.13
C ARG A 209 18.10 21.39 7.41
N SER A 210 19.02 20.44 7.29
CA SER A 210 19.81 19.92 8.43
C SER A 210 20.63 21.03 9.12
N SER A 211 21.28 21.90 8.34
CA SER A 211 22.07 23.03 8.86
C SER A 211 21.22 24.06 9.61
N GLU A 212 19.98 24.27 9.19
CA GLU A 212 19.03 25.21 9.80
C GLU A 212 18.46 24.66 11.11
N VAL A 213 18.07 23.38 11.15
CA VAL A 213 17.55 22.72 12.35
C VAL A 213 18.60 22.68 13.47
N HIS A 214 19.85 22.33 13.14
CA HIS A 214 20.95 22.34 14.11
C HIS A 214 21.18 23.74 14.71
N ARG A 215 21.26 24.79 13.89
CA ARG A 215 21.42 26.18 14.38
C ARG A 215 20.24 26.66 15.24
N ALA A 216 19.04 26.15 14.99
CA ALA A 216 17.84 26.49 15.75
C ALA A 216 17.78 25.78 17.12
N ASN A 217 18.62 24.76 17.38
CA ASN A 217 18.68 24.04 18.65
C ASN A 217 20.13 23.84 19.15
N PRO A 218 20.76 24.87 19.78
CA PRO A 218 22.16 24.82 20.23
C PRO A 218 22.48 23.85 21.38
N LEU A 219 21.56 22.93 21.73
CA LEU A 219 21.79 21.85 22.70
C LEU A 219 22.37 20.58 22.05
N ASP A 220 22.51 20.56 20.72
CA ASP A 220 23.10 19.46 19.96
C ASP A 220 24.65 19.52 19.96
N LEU A 221 25.29 18.54 20.63
CA LEU A 221 26.73 18.48 20.89
C LEU A 221 27.53 17.97 19.68
N SER A 222 27.52 18.70 18.57
CA SER A 222 27.99 18.19 17.27
C SER A 222 29.09 19.01 16.56
N GLU A 223 30.04 19.57 17.31
CA GLU A 223 31.32 20.09 16.76
C GLU A 223 32.14 19.05 15.97
N SER A 224 31.73 17.76 15.99
CA SER A 224 32.36 16.66 15.24
C SER A 224 31.71 16.37 13.87
N ILE A 225 30.63 17.06 13.48
CA ILE A 225 29.91 16.74 12.22
C ILE A 225 30.64 17.20 10.95
N TYR A 226 31.48 18.22 11.03
CA TYR A 226 32.19 18.83 9.88
C TYR A 226 33.70 18.53 9.88
#